data_AF-A0A451A8I2-F1
#
_entry.id   AF-A0A451A8I2-F1
#
_cell.length_a   1.000
_cell.length_b   1.000
_cell.length_c   1.000
_cell.angle_alpha   90.00
_cell.angle_beta   90.00
_cell.angle_gamma   90.00
#
_symmetry.space_group_name_H-M   'P 1'
#
loop_
_entity.id
_entity.type
_entity.pdbx_description
1 polymer ?
#
loop_
_entity_poly.entity_id
_entity_poly.type
_entity_poly.pdbx_seq_one_letter_code
_entity_poly.pdbx_strand_id
1 'polypeptide(L)'
;MFGYPGTGKDEAESTVEFLLRNRDFIDTVDIFPWAYAKHTRVEGVERIERPDEDWALEYAHASLRADALNSEEIAELASHWEEVIWVEAPRFLHPTYRMVSPWSLK
;
A
#
# COMPACT_ATOMS: atom_id res chain seq x y z
N MET A 1 -1.38 -3.59 3.67
CA MET A 1 -1.46 -3.79 2.21
C MET A 1 -2.70 -3.08 1.71
N PHE A 2 -2.57 -2.16 0.75
CA PHE A 2 -3.69 -1.40 0.20
C PHE A 2 -3.94 -1.76 -1.25
N GLY A 3 -5.19 -1.67 -1.69
CA GLY A 3 -5.53 -1.87 -3.10
C GLY A 3 -5.63 -3.31 -3.54
N TYR A 4 -5.66 -4.28 -2.62
CA TYR A 4 -6.07 -5.62 -3.00
C TYR A 4 -7.52 -5.56 -3.53
N PRO A 5 -7.88 -6.32 -4.57
CA PRO A 5 -9.22 -6.25 -5.14
C PRO A 5 -10.32 -6.43 -4.10
N GLY A 6 -11.22 -5.45 -4.01
CA GLY A 6 -12.25 -5.37 -2.95
C GLY A 6 -11.86 -4.54 -1.72
N THR A 7 -10.67 -3.91 -1.72
CA THR A 7 -10.27 -2.88 -0.75
C THR A 7 -10.10 -1.55 -1.46
N GLY A 8 -10.98 -0.59 -1.16
CA GLY A 8 -11.00 0.74 -1.73
C GLY A 8 -10.39 1.78 -0.80
N LYS A 9 -10.67 3.05 -1.09
CA LYS A 9 -10.17 4.19 -0.31
C LYS A 9 -10.73 4.19 1.12
N ASP A 10 -12.02 3.90 1.27
CA ASP A 10 -12.72 3.89 2.56
C ASP A 10 -12.20 2.79 3.48
N GLU A 11 -11.90 1.60 2.94
CA GLU A 11 -11.27 0.52 3.71
C GLU A 11 -9.84 0.86 4.12
N ALA A 12 -9.08 1.51 3.25
CA ALA A 12 -7.72 1.96 3.58
C ALA A 12 -7.75 3.00 4.71
N GLU A 13 -8.63 4.01 4.61
CA GLU A 13 -8.84 5.02 5.65
C GLU A 13 -9.22 4.36 6.99
N SER A 14 -10.25 3.51 6.99
CA SER A 14 -10.70 2.81 8.19
C SER A 14 -9.60 1.97 8.84
N THR A 15 -8.74 1.36 8.01
CA THR A 15 -7.57 0.59 8.48
C THR A 15 -6.53 1.47 9.15
N VAL A 16 -6.22 2.63 8.56
CA VAL A 16 -5.28 3.60 9.14
C VAL A 16 -5.85 4.18 10.44
N GLU A 17 -7.12 4.55 10.46
CA GLU A 17 -7.77 5.04 11.69
C GLU A 17 -7.70 4.01 12.82
N PHE A 18 -8.01 2.74 12.52
CA PHE A 18 -7.91 1.66 13.49
C PHE A 18 -6.49 1.54 14.04
N LEU A 19 -5.50 1.58 13.14
CA LEU A 19 -4.09 1.46 13.48
C LEU A 19 -3.61 2.62 14.35
N LEU A 20 -3.98 3.86 14.03
CA LEU A 20 -3.63 5.04 14.84
C LEU A 20 -4.33 5.03 16.21
N ARG A 21 -5.59 4.59 16.28
CA ARG A 21 -6.33 4.46 17.56
C ARG A 21 -5.69 3.42 18.49
N ASN A 22 -5.12 2.36 17.94
CA ASN A 22 -4.50 1.26 18.69
C ASN A 22 -2.99 1.34 18.76
N ARG A 23 -2.43 2.53 18.51
CA ARG A 23 -1.00 2.67 18.25
C ARG A 23 -0.10 2.14 19.36
N ASP A 24 -0.55 2.16 20.61
CA ASP A 24 0.25 1.73 21.76
C ASP A 24 0.47 0.22 21.84
N PHE A 25 -0.24 -0.55 21.02
CA PHE A 25 -0.09 -2.01 20.90
C PHE A 25 0.74 -2.44 19.70
N ILE A 26 1.27 -1.49 18.93
CA ILE A 26 1.94 -1.73 17.65
C ILE A 26 3.35 -1.16 17.73
N ASP A 27 4.36 -1.99 17.43
CA ASP A 27 5.75 -1.53 17.34
C ASP A 27 6.06 -0.98 15.94
N THR A 28 5.76 -1.75 14.90
CA THR A 28 6.04 -1.38 13.50
C THR A 28 4.85 -1.61 12.60
N VAL A 29 4.79 -0.84 11.52
CA VAL A 29 3.80 -0.97 10.46
C VAL A 29 4.53 -0.94 9.13
N ASP A 30 4.09 -1.80 8.22
CA ASP A 30 4.55 -1.80 6.85
C ASP A 30 3.37 -1.54 5.91
N ILE A 31 3.54 -0.57 5.01
CA ILE A 31 2.51 -0.15 4.07
C ILE A 31 2.98 -0.59 2.70
N PHE A 32 2.28 -1.58 2.17
CA PHE A 32 2.56 -2.11 0.84
C PHE A 32 1.40 -1.79 -0.11
N PRO A 33 1.65 -1.12 -1.25
CA PRO A 33 0.70 -1.11 -2.35
C PRO A 33 0.59 -2.52 -2.90
N TRP A 34 -0.63 -2.95 -3.21
CA TRP A 34 -0.84 -4.23 -3.87
C TRP A 34 -0.37 -4.16 -5.32
N ALA A 35 0.36 -5.18 -5.76
CA ALA A 35 0.84 -5.33 -7.13
C ALA A 35 0.43 -6.69 -7.70
N TYR A 36 0.26 -6.76 -9.03
CA TYR A 36 -0.12 -8.00 -9.70
C TYR A 36 1.12 -8.84 -9.96
N ALA A 37 1.37 -9.85 -9.12
CA ALA A 37 2.55 -10.69 -9.23
C ALA A 37 2.51 -11.64 -10.45
N LYS A 38 3.66 -11.82 -11.11
CA LYS A 38 3.89 -12.78 -12.19
C LYS A 38 3.50 -14.19 -11.73
N HIS A 39 2.83 -14.93 -12.60
CA HIS A 39 2.32 -16.29 -12.36
C HIS A 39 1.17 -16.38 -11.34
N THR A 40 0.56 -15.26 -10.93
CA THR A 40 -0.69 -15.29 -10.16
C THR A 40 -1.91 -15.04 -11.05
N ARG A 41 -3.08 -15.50 -10.58
CA ARG A 41 -4.38 -15.19 -11.17
C ARG A 41 -5.29 -14.64 -10.09
N VAL A 42 -5.80 -13.44 -10.30
CA VAL A 42 -6.80 -12.82 -9.42
C VAL A 42 -8.07 -12.58 -10.22
N GLU A 43 -9.20 -13.07 -9.72
CA GLU A 43 -10.49 -12.89 -10.39
C GLU A 43 -10.91 -11.42 -10.39
N GLY A 44 -11.43 -10.93 -11.52
CA GLY A 44 -11.86 -9.53 -11.65
C GLY A 44 -10.72 -8.52 -11.83
N VAL A 45 -9.50 -8.99 -12.11
CA VAL A 45 -8.34 -8.13 -12.40
C VAL A 45 -7.65 -8.57 -13.68
N GLU A 46 -7.31 -7.61 -14.53
CA GLU A 46 -6.54 -7.83 -15.74
C GLU A 46 -5.15 -7.22 -15.58
N ARG A 47 -4.12 -8.02 -15.85
CA ARG A 47 -2.75 -7.51 -15.92
C ARG A 47 -2.54 -6.73 -17.21
N ILE A 48 -1.78 -5.65 -17.13
CA ILE A 48 -1.38 -4.84 -18.26
C ILE A 48 0.07 -5.22 -18.58
N GLU A 49 0.27 -5.91 -19.71
CA GLU A 49 1.60 -6.29 -20.18
C GLU A 49 2.17 -5.18 -21.07
N ARG A 50 3.38 -4.71 -20.74
CA ARG A 50 4.13 -3.78 -21.59
C ARG A 50 5.29 -4.50 -22.29
N PRO A 51 5.63 -4.15 -23.55
CA PRO A 51 6.66 -4.86 -24.32
C PRO A 51 8.06 -4.86 -23.68
N ASP A 52 8.34 -3.89 -22.81
CA ASP A 52 9.60 -3.67 -22.11
C ASP A 52 9.62 -4.24 -20.67
N GLU A 53 8.58 -4.99 -20.28
CA GLU A 53 8.39 -5.57 -18.94
C GLU A 53 8.42 -7.12 -18.94
N ASP A 54 9.10 -7.76 -19.90
CA ASP A 54 9.19 -9.22 -20.00
C ASP A 54 9.88 -9.87 -18.79
N TRP A 55 10.87 -9.19 -18.20
CA TRP A 55 11.54 -9.63 -16.96
C TRP A 55 10.80 -9.23 -15.68
N ALA A 56 9.74 -8.41 -15.77
CA ALA A 56 9.03 -7.93 -14.59
C ALA A 56 8.44 -9.08 -13.77
N LEU A 57 8.50 -8.94 -12.44
CA LEU A 57 7.87 -9.85 -11.48
C LEU A 57 6.51 -9.36 -11.02
N GLU A 58 6.20 -8.10 -11.28
CA GLU A 58 4.95 -7.43 -10.91
C GLU A 58 4.50 -6.58 -12.10
N TYR A 59 3.19 -6.53 -12.32
CA TYR A 59 2.59 -5.82 -13.45
C TYR A 59 1.63 -4.76 -12.95
N ALA A 60 1.51 -3.71 -13.76
CA ALA A 60 0.34 -2.85 -13.70
C ALA A 60 -0.92 -3.68 -13.99
N HIS A 61 -2.05 -3.23 -13.48
CA HIS A 61 -3.31 -3.92 -13.60
C HIS A 61 -4.47 -2.94 -13.64
N ALA A 62 -5.55 -3.37 -14.29
CA ALA A 62 -6.85 -2.74 -14.25
C ALA A 62 -7.83 -3.66 -13.52
N SER A 63 -8.70 -3.09 -12.68
CA SER A 63 -9.82 -3.85 -12.14
C SER A 63 -10.98 -3.85 -13.12
N LEU A 64 -11.67 -4.99 -13.21
CA LEU A 64 -12.93 -5.11 -13.94
C LEU A 64 -14.14 -4.64 -13.11
N ARG A 65 -13.93 -4.32 -11.82
CA ARG A 65 -14.97 -3.81 -10.94
C ARG A 65 -14.89 -2.29 -10.84
N ALA A 66 -16.04 -1.62 -10.87
CA ALA A 66 -16.11 -0.15 -10.81
C ALA A 66 -15.72 0.43 -9.43
N ASP A 67 -15.75 -0.38 -8.38
CA ASP A 67 -15.42 0.00 -7.00
C ASP A 67 -13.95 -0.26 -6.63
N ALA A 68 -13.16 -0.81 -7.55
CA ALA A 68 -11.79 -1.22 -7.29
C ALA A 68 -10.78 -0.29 -7.97
N LEU A 69 -9.68 -0.04 -7.27
CA LEU A 69 -8.61 0.85 -7.70
C LEU A 69 -7.71 0.17 -8.74
N ASN A 70 -7.15 0.97 -9.64
CA ASN A 70 -6.06 0.55 -10.53
C ASN A 70 -4.68 0.73 -9.88
N SER A 71 -3.62 0.24 -10.52
CA SER A 71 -2.26 0.29 -9.94
C SER A 71 -1.76 1.69 -9.57
N GLU A 72 -2.07 2.71 -10.38
CA GLU A 72 -1.64 4.08 -10.13
C GLU A 72 -2.38 4.64 -8.90
N GLU A 73 -3.69 4.44 -8.83
CA GLU A 73 -4.51 4.87 -7.69
C GLU A 73 -4.10 4.17 -6.39
N ILE A 74 -3.70 2.90 -6.46
CA ILE A 74 -3.20 2.14 -5.30
C ILE A 74 -1.87 2.69 -4.82
N ALA A 75 -0.95 3.00 -5.74
CA ALA A 75 0.35 3.57 -5.40
C ALA A 75 0.20 4.95 -4.75
N GLU A 76 -0.65 5.81 -5.30
CA GLU A 76 -0.96 7.12 -4.73
C GLU A 76 -1.59 7.01 -3.34
N LEU A 77 -2.57 6.09 -3.17
CA LEU A 77 -3.22 5.86 -1.89
C LEU A 77 -2.23 5.35 -0.83
N ALA A 78 -1.35 4.43 -1.19
CA ALA A 78 -0.33 3.91 -0.30
C ALA A 78 0.67 4.99 0.12
N SER A 79 1.18 5.76 -0.83
CA SER A 79 2.10 6.87 -0.55
C SER A 79 1.46 7.95 0.33
N HIS A 80 0.19 8.28 0.09
CA HIS A 80 -0.55 9.22 0.91
C HIS A 80 -0.64 8.77 2.37
N TRP A 81 -1.12 7.55 2.61
CA TRP A 81 -1.30 7.04 3.96
C TRP A 81 0.01 6.75 4.68
N GLU A 82 1.06 6.43 3.93
CA GLU A 82 2.41 6.30 4.46
C GLU A 82 2.92 7.61 5.07
N GLU A 83 2.79 8.72 4.35
CA GLU A 83 3.18 10.04 4.88
C GLU A 83 2.35 10.40 6.13
N VAL A 84 1.03 10.17 6.10
CA VAL A 84 0.15 10.44 7.26
C VAL A 84 0.60 9.61 8.47
N ILE A 85 0.83 8.31 8.29
CA ILE A 85 1.26 7.42 9.38
C ILE A 85 2.62 7.85 9.93
N TRP A 86 3.57 8.22 9.09
CA TRP A 86 4.89 8.67 9.53
C TRP A 86 4.84 9.98 10.30
N VAL A 87 3.93 10.88 9.94
CA VAL A 87 3.72 12.13 10.69
C VAL A 87 3.06 11.89 12.05
N GLU A 88 2.04 11.03 12.10
CA GLU A 88 1.22 10.81 13.29
C GLU A 88 1.82 9.80 14.28
N ALA A 89 2.58 8.82 13.78
CA ALA A 89 3.20 7.77 14.56
C ALA A 89 4.58 7.37 13.98
N PRO A 90 5.62 8.25 14.06
CA PRO A 90 6.95 7.96 13.53
C PRO A 90 7.57 6.66 14.07
N ARG A 91 7.18 6.25 15.28
CA ARG A 91 7.61 4.97 15.86
C ARG A 91 7.19 3.77 15.00
N PHE A 92 6.22 3.85 14.12
CA PHE A 92 5.84 2.71 13.28
C PHE A 92 6.84 2.40 12.18
N LEU A 93 7.73 3.34 11.85
CA LEU A 93 8.83 3.08 10.93
C LEU A 93 9.63 1.86 11.38
N HIS A 94 10.11 1.07 10.41
CA HIS A 94 11.04 -0.01 10.70
C HIS A 94 12.23 0.52 11.53
N PRO A 95 12.74 -0.21 12.54
CA PRO A 95 13.78 0.27 13.45
C PRO A 95 15.01 0.84 12.74
N THR A 96 15.42 0.22 11.63
CA THR A 96 16.52 0.74 10.79
C THR A 96 16.22 2.14 10.25
N TYR A 97 15.01 2.40 9.77
CA TYR A 97 14.61 3.70 9.26
C TYR A 97 14.50 4.73 10.38
N ARG A 98 14.07 4.35 11.59
CA ARG A 98 14.08 5.24 12.76
C ARG A 98 15.47 5.81 13.06
N MET A 99 16.57 5.17 12.65
CA MET A 99 17.91 5.72 12.90
C MET A 99 18.34 6.79 11.90
N VAL A 100 17.73 6.84 10.70
CA VAL A 100 18.21 7.65 9.57
C VAL A 100 17.12 8.51 8.93
N SER A 101 15.86 8.32 9.32
CA SER A 101 14.70 8.99 8.74
C SER A 101 14.52 10.40 9.28
N PRO A 102 14.10 11.37 8.45
CA PRO A 102 13.76 12.71 8.94
C PRO A 102 12.59 12.72 9.94
N TRP A 103 11.74 11.68 9.93
CA TRP A 103 10.62 11.56 10.86
C TRP A 103 11.02 11.04 12.25
N SER A 104 12.25 10.52 12.43
CA SER A 104 12.67 9.95 13.71
C SER A 104 13.12 10.94 14.77
N LEU A 105 13.26 12.22 14.40
CA LEU A 105 13.72 13.30 15.27
C LEU A 105 12.59 13.95 16.09
N LYS A 106 11.36 13.42 16.01
CA LYS A 106 10.17 13.94 16.69
C LYS A 106 9.79 13.12 17.92
#